data_AF-W1EY89-F1
#
_entry.id   AF-W1EY89-F1
#
_cell.length_a   1.000
_cell.length_b   1.000
_cell.length_c   1.000
_cell.angle_alpha   90.00
_cell.angle_beta   90.00
_cell.angle_gamma   90.00
#
_symmetry.space_group_name_H-M   'P 1'
#
loop_
_entity.id
_entity.type
_entity.pdbx_description
1 polymer ?
#
loop_
_entity_poly.entity_id
_entity_poly.type
_entity_poly.pdbx_seq_one_letter_code
_entity_poly.pdbx_strand_id
1 'polypeptide(L)' 'MDFERCFETLKQSGYCGPYLIEMWSETAEDPAAEVAKARDWVKARMAKAGMVEAA' A
#
# COMPACT_ATOMS: atom_id res chain seq x y z
N MET A 1 9.43 -7.31 4.81
CA MET A 1 8.24 -7.92 4.17
C MET A 1 8.30 -7.64 2.68
N ASP A 2 7.96 -8.62 1.85
CA ASP A 2 7.92 -8.44 0.39
C ASP A 2 6.50 -8.09 -0.06
N PHE A 3 6.18 -6.79 -0.04
CA PHE A 3 4.85 -6.28 -0.37
C PHE A 3 4.45 -6.58 -1.82
N GLU A 4 5.38 -6.45 -2.77
CA GLU A 4 5.11 -6.68 -4.18
C GLU A 4 4.67 -8.14 -4.39
N ARG A 5 5.39 -9.09 -3.80
CA ARG A 5 5.02 -10.51 -3.87
C ARG A 5 3.70 -10.85 -3.17
N CYS A 6 3.42 -10.23 -2.02
CA CYS A 6 2.13 -10.41 -1.33
C CYS A 6 0.96 -9.91 -2.19
N PHE A 7 1.11 -8.74 -2.80
CA PHE A 7 0.11 -8.18 -3.70
C PHE A 7 -0.11 -9.06 -4.93
N GLU A 8 0.96 -9.53 -5.60
CA GLU A 8 0.85 -10.48 -6.71
C GLU A 8 0.04 -11.72 -6.32
N THR A 9 0.33 -12.30 -5.16
CA THR A 9 -0.34 -13.52 -4.68
C THR A 9 -1.82 -13.28 -4.43
N LEU A 10 -2.18 -12.16 -3.78
CA LEU A 10 -3.58 -11.80 -3.54
C LEU A 10 -4.35 -11.57 -4.85
N LYS A 11 -3.75 -10.85 -5.80
CA LYS A 11 -4.33 -10.64 -7.14
C LYS A 11 -4.55 -11.95 -7.88
N GLN A 12 -3.53 -12.82 -7.93
CA GLN A 12 -3.59 -14.11 -8.61
C GLN A 12 -4.60 -15.06 -7.96
N SER A 13 -4.85 -14.89 -6.66
CA SER A 13 -5.85 -15.64 -5.90
C SER A 13 -7.28 -15.08 -6.06
N GLY A 14 -7.46 -14.00 -6.84
CA GLY A 14 -8.77 -13.39 -7.10
C GLY A 14 -9.30 -12.51 -5.96
N TYR A 15 -8.44 -12.02 -5.07
CA TYR A 15 -8.86 -11.09 -4.01
C TYR A 15 -9.18 -9.71 -4.59
N CYS A 16 -10.39 -9.20 -4.30
CA CYS A 16 -10.89 -7.89 -4.74
C CYS A 16 -11.39 -7.01 -3.57
N GLY A 17 -10.97 -7.31 -2.33
CA GLY A 17 -11.38 -6.56 -1.14
C GLY A 17 -10.52 -5.31 -0.90
N PRO A 18 -10.88 -4.50 0.11
CA PRO A 18 -10.13 -3.29 0.48
C PRO A 18 -8.83 -3.61 1.23
N TYR A 19 -7.86 -2.70 1.14
CA TYR A 19 -6.61 -2.74 1.89
C TYR A 19 -6.59 -1.62 2.94
N LEU A 20 -6.05 -1.90 4.12
CA LEU A 20 -5.85 -0.92 5.19
C LEU A 20 -4.37 -0.84 5.54
N ILE A 21 -3.82 0.37 5.55
CA ILE A 21 -2.47 0.65 6.03
C ILE A 21 -2.58 0.90 7.54
N GLU A 22 -2.13 -0.05 8.33
CA GLU A 22 -2.00 0.11 9.78
C GLU A 22 -0.71 0.87 10.11
N MET A 23 -0.83 1.99 10.82
CA MET A 23 0.30 2.83 11.18
C MET A 23 0.03 3.65 12.45
N TRP A 24 1.10 3.96 13.19
CA TRP A 24 1.07 4.80 14.39
C TRP A 24 1.91 6.06 14.15
N SER A 25 1.40 6.99 13.33
CA SER A 25 2.03 8.29 13.08
C SER A 25 1.51 9.40 14.02
N GLU A 26 0.63 9.08 14.96
CA GLU A 26 -0.07 10.05 15.82
C GLU A 26 0.86 10.95 16.66
N THR A 27 2.07 10.48 16.95
CA THR A 27 3.10 11.23 17.70
C THR A 27 4.18 11.86 16.80
N ALA A 28 4.08 11.71 15.48
CA ALA A 28 4.99 12.36 14.54
C ALA A 28 4.75 13.88 14.51
N GLU A 29 5.77 14.63 14.08
CA GLU A 29 5.68 16.10 13.94
C GLU A 29 4.57 16.53 12.95
N ASP A 30 4.43 15.78 11.85
CA ASP A 30 3.33 15.91 10.90
C ASP A 30 2.74 14.53 10.56
N PRO A 31 1.74 14.06 11.33
CA PRO A 31 1.12 12.76 11.13
C PRO A 31 0.49 12.58 9.75
N ALA A 32 -0.06 13.66 9.18
CA ALA A 32 -0.72 13.63 7.88
C ALA A 32 0.28 13.47 6.74
N ALA A 33 1.43 14.14 6.83
CA ALA A 33 2.52 13.96 5.87
C ALA A 33 3.07 12.52 5.90
N GLU A 34 3.20 11.90 7.08
CA GLU A 34 3.64 10.52 7.21
C GLU A 34 2.63 9.53 6.60
N VAL A 35 1.33 9.75 6.83
CA VAL A 35 0.26 8.96 6.20
C VAL A 35 0.30 9.11 4.67
N ALA A 36 0.51 10.32 4.14
CA ALA A 36 0.60 10.55 2.70
C ALA A 36 1.80 9.83 2.07
N LYS A 37 2.97 9.89 2.71
CA LYS A 37 4.17 9.16 2.27
C LYS A 37 3.94 7.65 2.26
N ALA A 38 3.35 7.10 3.33
CA ALA A 38 3.06 5.68 3.44
C ALA A 38 2.05 5.23 2.38
N ARG A 39 0.97 6.01 2.17
CA ARG A 39 -0.01 5.78 1.10
C ARG A 39 0.65 5.69 -0.27
N ASP A 40 1.49 6.67 -0.62
CA ASP A 40 2.10 6.73 -1.95
C ASP A 40 3.12 5.59 -2.14
N TRP A 41 3.85 5.24 -1.09
CA TRP A 41 4.78 4.11 -1.08
C TRP A 41 4.10 2.76 -1.26
N VAL A 42 2.93 2.56 -0.65
CA VAL A 42 2.12 1.34 -0.80
C VAL A 42 1.52 1.28 -2.20
N LYS A 43 0.93 2.37 -2.69
CA LYS A 43 0.38 2.44 -4.05
C LYS A 43 1.42 2.11 -5.12
N ALA A 44 2.65 2.58 -4.98
CA ALA A 44 3.73 2.26 -5.92
C ALA A 44 4.03 0.75 -6.01
N ARG A 45 3.95 0.03 -4.89
CA ARG A 45 4.15 -1.43 -4.84
C ARG A 45 2.96 -2.20 -5.39
N MET A 46 1.75 -1.74 -5.10
CA MET A 46 0.54 -2.30 -5.71
C MET A 46 0.56 -2.13 -7.23
N ALA A 47 1.01 -0.97 -7.73
CA ALA A 47 1.18 -0.72 -9.17
C ALA A 47 2.22 -1.66 -9.81
N LYS A 48 3.39 -1.85 -9.18
CA LYS A 48 4.39 -2.82 -9.66
C LYS A 48 3.89 -4.27 -9.66
N ALA A 49 3.07 -4.65 -8.69
CA ALA A 49 2.38 -5.93 -8.66
C ALA A 49 1.18 -6.02 -9.64
N GLY A 50 0.94 -4.96 -10.43
CA GLY A 50 -0.11 -4.87 -11.43
C GLY A 50 -1.53 -4.72 -10.86
N MET A 51 -1.71 -4.34 -9.59
CA MET A 51 -3.03 -4.17 -8.98
C MET A 51 -3.73 -2.85 -9.35
N VAL A 52 -2.97 -1.82 -9.73
CA VAL A 52 -3.48 -0.47 -9.97
C VAL A 52 -2.80 0.09 -11.21
N GLU A 53 -3.49 0.86 -12.04
CA GLU A 53 -2.82 1.64 -13.09
C GLU A 53 -1.87 2.66 -12.46
N ALA A 54 -0.68 2.82 -13.04
CA ALA A 54 0.22 3.90 -12.67
C ALA A 54 -0.43 5.22 -13.06
N ALA A 55 -0.62 6.11 -12.08
CA ALA A 55 -1.16 7.46 -12.29
C ALA A 55 -0.19 8.37 -13.03
#